data_AF-A0A419YRS5-F1
#
_entry.id   AF-A0A419YRS5-F1
#
_cell.length_a   1.000
_cell.length_b   1.000
_cell.length_c   1.000
_cell.angle_alpha   90.00
_cell.angle_beta   90.00
_cell.angle_gamma   90.00
#
_symmetry.space_group_name_H-M   'P 1'
#
loop_
_entity.id
_entity.type
_entity.pdbx_description
1 polymer ?
#
loop_
_entity_poly.entity_id
_entity_poly.type
_entity_poly.pdbx_seq_one_letter_code
_entity_poly.pdbx_strand_id
1 'polypeptide(L)'
;MSATRAVTVRYRAAAPETEGPVTLGQDNMLRCLGNEQPSREKNEPSSLNKQASWIVPEGADLARCLDALRTLAERHAALRTVFRGPDGGLPEVQRQLQEGEFTVEVIPLGPDEDASARADAFCWDSRCHPFDLAADFPLRLGLLTRDGRPVLLGVVVCHAQLDGVATGLLFQEWLALASGGELPPATGPTPIEVAEQERSTGGRRRARAALRHWKRILDEEPSAVFADDRVRSGDIMLHTLAIRSRAGAEALERAVRRTASSKSAVLSACYAALAAHRAARSTVVMAALSANRHRSVLAEHIGTLAQDALLVLDTDCPDLDTLIGRTQAEALSGYWHATFETERLWEILEDSALRRGARFVRDVVLNDVSGTVPEEIAALRPGPAAEPDLTWYPTEPLPTRLMINIWRTTGCLEISLHAHPDVLDREETEGFALALLRLIDLAGRRNVALGPEGELAELSGLPVGRREKGRWVQVGPNWVDLDAVADRVRAVLAVKDADVSWENGELTATVPTGCALSPTEAHAAMVAALSWRDTVMAPHRYVLPSGTGTGRE
;
A
#
# COMPACT_ATOMS: atom_id res chain seq x y z
N MET A 1 -32.35 26.38 3.12
CA MET A 1 -31.46 25.26 2.76
C MET A 1 -32.10 24.00 3.32
N SER A 2 -32.26 22.94 2.53
CA SER A 2 -32.74 21.66 3.06
C SER A 2 -31.69 21.13 4.05
N ALA A 3 -32.10 20.45 5.11
CA ALA A 3 -31.15 19.77 6.01
C ALA A 3 -30.67 18.45 5.38
N THR A 4 -29.46 18.01 5.73
CA THR A 4 -29.03 16.63 5.49
C THR A 4 -30.03 15.68 6.12
N ARG A 5 -30.41 14.62 5.41
CA ARG A 5 -31.33 13.60 5.93
C ARG A 5 -30.80 12.19 5.66
N ALA A 6 -31.00 11.30 6.61
CA ALA A 6 -30.68 9.88 6.47
C ALA A 6 -31.83 9.12 5.80
N VAL A 7 -31.52 8.25 4.85
CA VAL A 7 -32.47 7.33 4.22
C VAL A 7 -32.03 5.90 4.47
N THR A 8 -32.87 5.12 5.14
CA THR A 8 -32.64 3.68 5.34
C THR A 8 -33.09 2.89 4.13
N VAL A 9 -32.19 2.12 3.54
CA VAL A 9 -32.44 1.21 2.43
C VAL A 9 -32.40 -0.22 2.97
N ARG A 10 -33.46 -0.99 2.71
CA ARG A 10 -33.53 -2.41 3.06
C ARG A 10 -33.27 -3.27 1.85
N TYR A 11 -32.58 -4.38 2.04
CA TYR A 11 -32.28 -5.35 0.99
C TYR A 11 -32.65 -6.77 1.42
N ARG A 12 -32.95 -7.63 0.45
CA ARG A 12 -33.05 -9.08 0.65
C ARG A 12 -32.54 -9.79 -0.60
N ALA A 13 -31.44 -10.52 -0.46
CA ALA A 13 -30.91 -11.30 -1.56
C ALA A 13 -31.69 -12.62 -1.76
N ALA A 14 -31.65 -13.12 -2.99
CA ALA A 14 -32.20 -14.44 -3.32
C ALA A 14 -31.40 -15.59 -2.66
N ALA A 15 -30.08 -15.43 -2.53
CA ALA A 15 -29.23 -16.42 -1.88
C ALA A 15 -29.45 -16.43 -0.35
N PRO A 16 -29.56 -17.62 0.28
CA PRO A 16 -29.75 -17.74 1.71
C PRO A 16 -28.52 -17.26 2.50
N GLU A 17 -28.72 -17.00 3.78
CA GLU A 17 -27.61 -16.73 4.69
C GLU A 17 -26.65 -17.93 4.70
N THR A 18 -25.37 -17.65 4.55
CA THR A 18 -24.31 -18.67 4.52
C THR A 18 -23.12 -18.20 5.33
N GLU A 19 -22.43 -19.14 5.97
CA GLU A 19 -21.20 -18.90 6.71
C GLU A 19 -20.10 -19.77 6.12
N GLY A 20 -18.89 -19.23 6.10
CA GLY A 20 -17.74 -19.90 5.56
C GLY A 20 -16.46 -19.20 5.95
N PRO A 21 -15.32 -19.70 5.46
CA PRO A 21 -14.05 -19.12 5.84
C PRO A 21 -13.78 -17.76 5.23
N VAL A 22 -12.97 -16.95 5.91
CA VAL A 22 -12.39 -15.73 5.30
C VAL A 22 -11.39 -16.09 4.20
N THR A 23 -11.30 -15.24 3.18
CA THR A 23 -10.21 -15.30 2.18
C THR A 23 -8.87 -14.89 2.82
N LEU A 24 -7.75 -15.23 2.18
CA LEU A 24 -6.43 -14.78 2.60
C LEU A 24 -6.29 -13.24 2.58
N GLY A 25 -6.94 -12.58 1.62
CA GLY A 25 -7.00 -11.12 1.56
C GLY A 25 -7.84 -10.49 2.68
N GLN A 26 -8.96 -11.11 3.03
CA GLN A 26 -9.77 -10.70 4.19
C GLN A 26 -8.98 -10.89 5.49
N ASP A 27 -8.37 -12.06 5.71
CA ASP A 27 -7.51 -12.31 6.88
C ASP A 27 -6.40 -11.25 7.01
N ASN A 28 -5.72 -10.91 5.92
CA ASN A 28 -4.71 -9.85 5.89
C ASN A 28 -5.25 -8.51 6.41
N MET A 29 -6.41 -8.08 5.92
CA MET A 29 -6.99 -6.80 6.31
C MET A 29 -7.58 -6.81 7.72
N LEU A 30 -8.20 -7.91 8.15
CA LEU A 30 -8.69 -8.09 9.51
C LEU A 30 -7.55 -7.98 10.52
N ARG A 31 -6.41 -8.61 10.22
CA ARG A 31 -5.16 -8.50 10.97
C ARG A 31 -4.59 -7.09 11.04
N CYS A 32 -4.61 -6.35 9.92
CA CYS A 32 -4.24 -4.93 9.91
C CYS A 32 -5.17 -4.09 10.80
N LEU A 33 -6.49 -4.29 10.69
CA LEU A 33 -7.49 -3.56 11.49
C LEU A 33 -7.39 -3.89 12.99
N GLY A 34 -7.11 -5.15 13.34
CA GLY A 34 -6.90 -5.61 14.70
C GLY A 34 -5.57 -5.18 15.32
N ASN A 35 -4.68 -4.54 14.54
CA ASN A 35 -3.34 -4.14 14.97
C ASN A 35 -2.51 -5.29 15.55
N GLU A 36 -2.67 -6.48 14.98
CA GLU A 36 -1.99 -7.68 15.49
C GLU A 36 -0.50 -7.75 15.11
N GLN A 37 -0.01 -6.91 14.20
CA GLN A 37 1.43 -6.85 13.91
C GLN A 37 2.17 -6.31 15.13
N PRO A 38 3.00 -7.10 15.83
CA PRO A 38 3.65 -6.67 17.07
C PRO A 38 4.61 -5.49 16.88
N SER A 39 5.05 -5.26 15.63
CA SER A 39 6.14 -4.35 15.27
C SER A 39 5.69 -3.10 14.51
N ARG A 40 4.39 -2.86 14.30
CA ARG A 40 3.88 -1.61 13.70
C ARG A 40 3.19 -0.72 14.72
N GLU A 41 3.27 0.58 14.48
CA GLU A 41 2.36 1.53 15.12
C GLU A 41 0.91 1.15 14.79
N LYS A 42 -0.02 1.46 15.71
CA LYS A 42 -1.44 1.15 15.51
C LYS A 42 -1.93 1.80 14.22
N ASN A 43 -2.50 0.99 13.32
CA ASN A 43 -3.22 1.50 12.17
C ASN A 43 -4.44 2.26 12.68
N GLU A 44 -4.55 3.51 12.23
CA GLU A 44 -5.72 4.35 12.47
C GLU A 44 -6.80 4.03 11.43
N PRO A 45 -8.11 4.11 11.79
CA PRO A 45 -9.20 3.87 10.85
C PRO A 45 -9.10 4.68 9.55
N SER A 46 -8.63 5.92 9.65
CA SER A 46 -8.41 6.83 8.51
C SER A 46 -7.43 6.25 7.48
N SER A 47 -6.46 5.43 7.89
CA SER A 47 -5.47 4.82 7.00
C SER A 47 -5.99 3.58 6.25
N LEU A 48 -6.97 2.89 6.83
CA LEU A 48 -7.48 1.61 6.33
C LEU A 48 -8.81 1.77 5.58
N ASN A 49 -9.69 2.65 6.02
CA ASN A 49 -10.92 2.97 5.31
C ASN A 49 -10.60 3.74 4.02
N LYS A 50 -11.07 3.23 2.88
CA LYS A 50 -10.78 3.83 1.56
C LYS A 50 -11.93 4.70 1.11
N GLN A 51 -11.64 5.82 0.46
CA GLN A 51 -12.67 6.72 -0.06
C GLN A 51 -12.67 6.73 -1.58
N ALA A 52 -13.84 6.96 -2.15
CA ALA A 52 -14.06 7.21 -3.56
C ALA A 52 -15.21 8.20 -3.77
N SER A 53 -15.24 8.81 -4.95
CA SER A 53 -16.38 9.62 -5.41
C SER A 53 -16.89 9.02 -6.72
N TRP A 54 -18.16 8.64 -6.73
CA TRP A 54 -18.82 8.06 -7.90
C TRP A 54 -19.72 9.10 -8.54
N ILE A 55 -19.51 9.33 -9.84
CA ILE A 55 -20.39 10.19 -10.62
C ILE A 55 -21.82 9.63 -10.63
N VAL A 56 -22.80 10.52 -10.57
CA VAL A 56 -24.20 10.14 -10.74
C VAL A 56 -24.59 10.40 -12.19
N PRO A 57 -25.09 9.41 -12.94
CA PRO A 57 -25.52 9.61 -14.32
C PRO A 57 -26.58 10.71 -14.45
N GLU A 58 -26.53 11.47 -15.54
CA GLU A 58 -27.52 12.52 -15.83
C GLU A 58 -28.93 11.92 -15.92
N GLY A 59 -29.90 12.56 -15.27
CA GLY A 59 -31.29 12.10 -15.26
C GLY A 59 -31.59 10.98 -14.26
N ALA A 60 -30.60 10.52 -13.47
CA ALA A 60 -30.87 9.68 -12.31
C ALA A 60 -31.56 10.50 -11.20
N ASP A 61 -32.73 10.04 -10.77
CA ASP A 61 -33.41 10.61 -9.61
C ASP A 61 -33.01 9.88 -8.31
N LEU A 62 -33.43 10.43 -7.18
CA LEU A 62 -33.11 9.86 -5.88
C LEU A 62 -33.60 8.41 -5.74
N ALA A 63 -34.80 8.10 -6.23
CA ALA A 63 -35.37 6.76 -6.10
C ALA A 63 -34.52 5.73 -6.86
N ARG A 64 -34.08 6.08 -8.07
CA ARG A 64 -33.19 5.24 -8.88
C ARG A 64 -31.83 5.04 -8.24
N CYS A 65 -31.23 6.09 -7.66
CA CYS A 65 -29.97 5.97 -6.94
C CYS A 65 -30.09 5.00 -5.74
N LEU A 66 -31.16 5.12 -4.95
CA LEU A 66 -31.38 4.24 -3.79
C LEU A 66 -31.66 2.80 -4.23
N ASP A 67 -32.39 2.61 -5.32
CA ASP A 67 -32.65 1.30 -5.90
C ASP A 67 -31.38 0.63 -6.43
N ALA A 68 -30.54 1.38 -7.16
CA ALA A 68 -29.26 0.89 -7.64
C ALA A 68 -28.36 0.40 -6.50
N LEU A 69 -28.25 1.16 -5.40
CA LEU A 69 -27.49 0.74 -4.21
C LEU A 69 -28.08 -0.52 -3.57
N ARG A 70 -29.42 -0.61 -3.48
CA ARG A 70 -30.10 -1.81 -3.00
C ARG A 70 -29.75 -3.02 -3.88
N THR A 71 -29.85 -2.89 -5.20
CA THR A 71 -29.54 -3.97 -6.13
C THR A 71 -28.09 -4.43 -6.01
N LEU A 72 -27.13 -3.52 -5.85
CA LEU A 72 -25.73 -3.89 -5.59
C LEU A 72 -25.59 -4.74 -4.31
N ALA A 73 -26.24 -4.33 -3.22
CA ALA A 73 -26.22 -5.07 -1.95
C ALA A 73 -26.87 -6.47 -2.08
N GLU A 74 -27.99 -6.59 -2.79
CA GLU A 74 -28.66 -7.88 -3.02
C GLU A 74 -27.84 -8.81 -3.91
N ARG A 75 -27.15 -8.24 -4.90
CA ARG A 75 -26.37 -8.95 -5.90
C ARG A 75 -25.05 -9.49 -5.34
N HIS A 76 -24.32 -8.70 -4.56
CA HIS A 76 -22.95 -9.03 -4.15
C HIS A 76 -22.86 -9.45 -2.70
N ALA A 77 -22.47 -10.70 -2.48
CA ALA A 77 -22.29 -11.27 -1.15
C ALA A 77 -21.32 -10.45 -0.27
N ALA A 78 -20.25 -9.87 -0.85
CA ALA A 78 -19.28 -9.05 -0.11
C ALA A 78 -19.89 -7.81 0.55
N LEU A 79 -20.94 -7.21 -0.03
CA LEU A 79 -21.66 -6.08 0.56
C LEU A 79 -22.56 -6.50 1.74
N ARG A 80 -22.80 -7.80 1.89
CA ARG A 80 -23.59 -8.40 2.97
C ARG A 80 -22.73 -9.24 3.92
N THR A 81 -21.39 -9.14 3.77
CA THR A 81 -20.44 -9.87 4.60
C THR A 81 -20.19 -9.13 5.91
N VAL A 82 -20.41 -9.84 7.02
CA VAL A 82 -19.97 -9.46 8.36
C VAL A 82 -18.95 -10.47 8.89
N PHE A 83 -18.09 -10.00 9.78
CA PHE A 83 -17.06 -10.79 10.43
C PHE A 83 -17.33 -10.84 11.94
N ARG A 84 -17.71 -12.03 12.43
CA ARG A 84 -17.98 -12.25 13.85
C ARG A 84 -16.87 -13.14 14.42
N GLY A 85 -15.99 -12.54 15.21
CA GLY A 85 -14.97 -13.27 15.97
C GLY A 85 -15.49 -13.67 17.36
N PRO A 86 -14.82 -14.60 18.06
CA PRO A 86 -14.98 -14.74 19.50
C PRO A 86 -14.61 -13.42 20.20
N ASP A 87 -15.16 -13.15 21.39
CA ASP A 87 -14.95 -11.89 22.12
C ASP A 87 -13.45 -11.52 22.20
N GLY A 88 -13.04 -10.50 21.44
CA GLY A 88 -11.67 -9.97 21.40
C GLY A 88 -10.68 -10.71 20.48
N GLY A 89 -11.09 -11.76 19.76
CA GLY A 89 -10.24 -12.48 18.80
C GLY A 89 -10.52 -12.12 17.34
N LEU A 90 -9.55 -12.38 16.45
CA LEU A 90 -9.75 -12.18 15.02
C LEU A 90 -10.83 -13.10 14.44
N PRO A 91 -11.68 -12.59 13.53
CA PRO A 91 -12.63 -13.43 12.82
C PRO A 91 -11.94 -14.38 11.83
N GLU A 92 -12.13 -15.69 12.01
CA GLU A 92 -11.68 -16.73 11.07
C GLU A 92 -12.75 -17.10 10.03
N VAL A 93 -13.99 -16.69 10.29
CA VAL A 93 -15.16 -16.95 9.46
C VAL A 93 -15.81 -15.64 9.04
N GLN A 94 -16.42 -15.67 7.86
CA GLN A 94 -17.28 -14.62 7.34
C GLN A 94 -18.71 -15.15 7.22
N ARG A 95 -19.67 -14.29 7.47
CA ARG A 95 -21.09 -14.59 7.30
C ARG A 95 -21.70 -13.65 6.27
N GLN A 96 -22.35 -14.21 5.28
CA GLN A 96 -23.04 -13.49 4.21
C GLN A 96 -24.54 -13.44 4.55
N LEU A 97 -25.01 -12.30 5.05
CA LEU A 97 -26.38 -12.14 5.56
C LEU A 97 -27.40 -12.11 4.42
N GLN A 98 -28.53 -12.82 4.52
CA GLN A 98 -29.57 -12.81 3.48
C GLN A 98 -30.25 -11.44 3.33
N GLU A 99 -30.53 -10.78 4.45
CA GLU A 99 -31.27 -9.53 4.53
C GLU A 99 -30.54 -8.55 5.46
N GLY A 100 -30.85 -7.27 5.31
CA GLY A 100 -30.29 -6.22 6.15
C GLY A 100 -30.72 -4.85 5.69
N GLU A 101 -30.12 -3.84 6.30
CA GLU A 101 -30.35 -2.44 5.95
C GLU A 101 -29.07 -1.62 6.04
N PHE A 102 -29.01 -0.54 5.27
CA PHE A 102 -27.93 0.43 5.31
C PHE A 102 -28.48 1.85 5.15
N THR A 103 -27.66 2.84 5.50
CA THR A 103 -28.06 4.25 5.47
C THR A 103 -27.37 5.00 4.35
N VAL A 104 -28.13 5.84 3.65
CA VAL A 104 -27.62 6.83 2.70
C VAL A 104 -27.91 8.22 3.24
N GLU A 105 -26.87 9.02 3.45
CA GLU A 105 -27.00 10.43 3.80
C GLU A 105 -27.27 11.25 2.54
N VAL A 106 -28.45 11.85 2.45
CA VAL A 106 -28.80 12.76 1.35
C VAL A 106 -28.37 14.16 1.75
N ILE A 107 -27.35 14.68 1.08
CA ILE A 107 -26.65 15.92 1.43
C ILE A 107 -27.02 17.01 0.41
N PRO A 108 -27.88 17.97 0.75
CA PRO A 108 -28.23 19.08 -0.14
C PRO A 108 -27.07 20.07 -0.23
N LEU A 109 -26.67 20.39 -1.46
CA LEU A 109 -25.65 21.39 -1.76
C LEU A 109 -26.26 22.80 -1.80
N GLY A 110 -25.46 23.78 -1.39
CA GLY A 110 -25.71 25.18 -1.71
C GLY A 110 -25.64 25.45 -3.23
N PRO A 111 -26.18 26.60 -3.69
CA PRO A 111 -26.18 26.97 -5.11
C PRO A 111 -24.78 26.92 -5.76
N ASP A 112 -23.77 27.45 -5.06
CA ASP A 112 -22.40 27.59 -5.56
C ASP A 112 -21.40 26.64 -4.89
N GLU A 113 -21.88 25.68 -4.07
CA GLU A 113 -21.02 24.77 -3.35
C GLU A 113 -20.35 23.75 -4.30
N ASP A 114 -19.05 23.50 -4.17
CA ASP A 114 -18.41 22.48 -5.00
C ASP A 114 -18.80 21.08 -4.52
N ALA A 115 -19.45 20.30 -5.41
CA ALA A 115 -19.90 18.95 -5.09
C ALA A 115 -18.72 18.00 -4.79
N SER A 116 -17.61 18.12 -5.52
CA SER A 116 -16.42 17.29 -5.31
C SER A 116 -15.81 17.61 -3.95
N ALA A 117 -15.58 18.88 -3.64
CA ALA A 117 -15.01 19.29 -2.36
C ALA A 117 -15.91 18.88 -1.17
N ARG A 118 -17.23 18.98 -1.34
CA ARG A 118 -18.19 18.56 -0.30
C ARG A 118 -18.23 17.04 -0.12
N ALA A 119 -18.11 16.26 -1.20
CA ALA A 119 -18.02 14.80 -1.11
C ALA A 119 -16.71 14.35 -0.47
N ASP A 120 -15.59 15.00 -0.80
CA ASP A 120 -14.30 14.75 -0.17
C ASP A 120 -14.34 15.03 1.33
N ALA A 121 -14.97 16.13 1.75
CA ALA A 121 -15.16 16.45 3.16
C ALA A 121 -16.01 15.39 3.89
N PHE A 122 -17.14 14.97 3.30
CA PHE A 122 -17.96 13.89 3.84
C PHE A 122 -17.15 12.59 4.00
N CYS A 123 -16.40 12.20 2.97
CA CYS A 123 -15.58 11.01 2.98
C CYS A 123 -14.47 11.08 4.01
N TRP A 124 -13.82 12.23 4.15
CA TRP A 124 -12.77 12.47 5.13
C TRP A 124 -13.30 12.28 6.56
N ASP A 125 -14.39 12.96 6.91
CA ASP A 125 -15.01 12.86 8.23
C ASP A 125 -15.48 11.43 8.52
N SER A 126 -16.07 10.78 7.50
CA SER A 126 -16.57 9.42 7.60
C SER A 126 -15.45 8.40 7.78
N ARG A 127 -14.33 8.48 7.04
CA ARG A 127 -13.27 7.46 7.09
C ARG A 127 -12.49 7.44 8.41
N CYS A 128 -12.50 8.55 9.15
CA CYS A 128 -11.85 8.65 10.45
C CYS A 128 -12.49 7.76 11.54
N HIS A 129 -13.69 7.23 11.32
CA HIS A 129 -14.38 6.36 12.27
C HIS A 129 -14.20 4.88 11.88
N PRO A 130 -13.91 3.96 12.80
CA PRO A 130 -13.82 2.53 12.49
C PRO A 130 -15.19 1.97 12.08
N PHE A 131 -15.21 0.92 11.25
CA PHE A 131 -16.42 0.12 11.00
C PHE A 131 -16.55 -0.95 12.10
N ASP A 132 -17.78 -1.20 12.56
CA ASP A 132 -18.09 -2.42 13.32
C ASP A 132 -18.20 -3.59 12.35
N LEU A 133 -17.14 -4.37 12.24
CA LEU A 133 -17.06 -5.50 11.31
C LEU A 133 -18.14 -6.58 11.54
N ALA A 134 -18.74 -6.63 12.73
CA ALA A 134 -19.76 -7.63 13.07
C ALA A 134 -21.19 -7.24 12.63
N ALA A 135 -21.42 -5.96 12.33
CA ALA A 135 -22.76 -5.40 12.14
C ALA A 135 -22.88 -4.36 11.02
N ASP A 136 -21.85 -3.54 10.77
CA ASP A 136 -21.94 -2.44 9.82
C ASP A 136 -22.03 -2.93 8.37
N PHE A 137 -22.82 -2.21 7.58
CA PHE A 137 -22.72 -2.29 6.12
C PHE A 137 -21.35 -1.76 5.68
N PRO A 138 -20.63 -2.43 4.76
CA PRO A 138 -19.24 -2.10 4.45
C PRO A 138 -19.05 -0.81 3.63
N LEU A 139 -20.11 -0.01 3.47
CA LEU A 139 -20.07 1.31 2.82
C LEU A 139 -20.72 2.37 3.70
N ARG A 140 -20.11 3.56 3.76
CA ARG A 140 -20.79 4.81 4.17
C ARG A 140 -21.03 5.66 2.95
N LEU A 141 -22.26 6.14 2.79
CA LEU A 141 -22.77 6.67 1.53
C LEU A 141 -23.33 8.08 1.73
N GLY A 142 -22.75 9.06 1.05
CA GLY A 142 -23.22 10.44 1.00
C GLY A 142 -23.67 10.79 -0.41
N LEU A 143 -24.98 10.86 -0.64
CA LEU A 143 -25.55 11.24 -1.93
C LEU A 143 -25.80 12.74 -1.96
N LEU A 144 -24.94 13.46 -2.69
CA LEU A 144 -25.01 14.90 -2.82
C LEU A 144 -26.11 15.28 -3.83
N THR A 145 -26.92 16.27 -3.47
CA THR A 145 -28.04 16.73 -4.29
C THR A 145 -28.00 18.24 -4.54
N ARG A 146 -28.30 18.69 -5.75
CA ARG A 146 -28.50 20.10 -6.10
C ARG A 146 -29.92 20.28 -6.61
N ASP A 147 -30.67 21.19 -5.98
CA ASP A 147 -32.10 21.41 -6.27
C ASP A 147 -32.92 20.12 -6.25
N GLY A 148 -32.59 19.22 -5.31
CA GLY A 148 -33.24 17.91 -5.14
C GLY A 148 -32.79 16.83 -6.14
N ARG A 149 -31.87 17.13 -7.07
CA ARG A 149 -31.33 16.17 -8.03
C ARG A 149 -29.98 15.63 -7.57
N PRO A 150 -29.78 14.29 -7.52
CA PRO A 150 -28.47 13.69 -7.29
C PRO A 150 -27.41 14.18 -8.29
N VAL A 151 -26.21 14.47 -7.80
CA VAL A 151 -25.08 14.92 -8.66
C VAL A 151 -23.80 14.14 -8.43
N LEU A 152 -23.55 13.67 -7.21
CA LEU A 152 -22.33 12.94 -6.85
C LEU A 152 -22.62 12.02 -5.66
N LEU A 153 -21.94 10.87 -5.60
CA LEU A 153 -22.01 9.95 -4.48
C LEU A 153 -20.62 9.82 -3.85
N GLY A 154 -20.46 10.29 -2.61
CA GLY A 154 -19.30 10.00 -1.78
C GLY A 154 -19.43 8.61 -1.16
N VAL A 155 -18.36 7.82 -1.25
CA VAL A 155 -18.32 6.43 -0.78
C VAL A 155 -17.09 6.23 0.10
N VAL A 156 -17.30 5.77 1.34
CA VAL A 156 -16.23 5.24 2.18
C VAL A 156 -16.42 3.73 2.31
N VAL A 157 -15.34 3.01 2.12
CA VAL A 157 -15.30 1.57 1.94
C VAL A 157 -14.54 0.92 3.11
N CYS A 158 -15.16 -0.09 3.72
CA CYS A 158 -14.46 -0.97 4.65
C CYS A 158 -13.56 -1.94 3.88
N HIS A 159 -12.25 -1.79 4.07
CA HIS A 159 -11.26 -2.47 3.23
C HIS A 159 -11.14 -3.98 3.50
N ALA A 160 -11.70 -4.46 4.61
CA ALA A 160 -11.83 -5.90 4.87
C ALA A 160 -12.81 -6.58 3.90
N GLN A 161 -13.87 -5.91 3.46
CA GLN A 161 -14.85 -6.46 2.52
C GLN A 161 -14.50 -6.16 1.06
N LEU A 162 -13.94 -4.98 0.77
CA LEU A 162 -13.71 -4.51 -0.60
C LEU A 162 -12.30 -3.95 -0.79
N ASP A 163 -11.66 -4.33 -1.89
CA ASP A 163 -10.42 -3.71 -2.37
C ASP A 163 -10.67 -2.75 -3.55
N GLY A 164 -9.59 -2.16 -4.09
CA GLY A 164 -9.68 -1.18 -5.16
C GLY A 164 -10.32 -1.72 -6.44
N VAL A 165 -10.03 -2.98 -6.83
CA VAL A 165 -10.65 -3.60 -8.00
C VAL A 165 -12.13 -3.87 -7.76
N ALA A 166 -12.49 -4.42 -6.59
CA ALA A 166 -13.89 -4.63 -6.22
C ALA A 166 -14.68 -3.31 -6.23
N THR A 167 -14.09 -2.24 -5.71
CA THR A 167 -14.69 -0.89 -5.71
C THR A 167 -14.88 -0.36 -7.13
N GLY A 168 -13.91 -0.58 -8.03
CA GLY A 168 -14.01 -0.19 -9.44
C GLY A 168 -15.09 -0.96 -10.20
N LEU A 169 -15.25 -2.26 -9.94
CA LEU A 169 -16.33 -3.07 -10.51
C LEU A 169 -17.71 -2.61 -10.00
N LEU A 170 -17.85 -2.35 -8.70
CA LEU A 170 -19.09 -1.81 -8.12
C LEU A 170 -19.44 -0.44 -8.71
N PHE A 171 -18.43 0.40 -8.97
CA PHE A 171 -18.63 1.68 -9.64
C PHE A 171 -19.19 1.51 -11.07
N GLN A 172 -18.68 0.55 -11.85
CA GLN A 172 -19.21 0.28 -13.19
C GLN A 172 -20.67 -0.19 -13.15
N GLU A 173 -21.00 -1.11 -12.22
CA GLU A 173 -22.37 -1.58 -12.05
C GLU A 173 -23.30 -0.46 -11.54
N TRP A 174 -22.81 0.40 -10.65
CA TRP A 174 -23.51 1.61 -10.20
C TRP A 174 -23.89 2.49 -11.39
N LEU A 175 -22.96 2.77 -12.31
CA LEU A 175 -23.24 3.60 -13.49
C LEU A 175 -24.34 2.99 -14.36
N ALA A 176 -24.28 1.68 -14.60
CA ALA A 176 -25.27 0.98 -15.41
C ALA A 176 -26.67 1.05 -14.77
N LEU A 177 -26.79 0.70 -13.49
CA LEU A 177 -28.05 0.70 -12.75
C LEU A 177 -28.63 2.12 -12.58
N ALA A 178 -27.80 3.08 -12.19
CA ALA A 178 -28.25 4.46 -11.99
C ALA A 178 -28.65 5.15 -13.30
N SER A 179 -28.17 4.65 -14.45
CA SER A 179 -28.62 5.08 -15.79
C SER A 179 -29.95 4.41 -16.22
N GLY A 180 -30.51 3.50 -15.41
CA GLY A 180 -31.72 2.74 -15.72
C GLY A 180 -31.48 1.50 -16.59
N GLY A 181 -30.23 1.05 -16.71
CA GLY A 181 -29.88 -0.20 -17.38
C GLY A 181 -30.06 -1.43 -16.48
N GLU A 182 -29.96 -2.60 -17.10
CA GLU A 182 -29.95 -3.90 -16.40
C GLU A 182 -28.53 -4.47 -16.38
N LEU A 183 -28.21 -5.23 -15.32
CA LEU A 183 -26.93 -5.92 -15.20
C LEU A 183 -27.02 -7.35 -15.73
N PRO A 184 -25.97 -7.87 -16.39
CA PRO A 184 -25.90 -9.29 -16.69
C PRO A 184 -25.85 -10.13 -15.40
N PRO A 185 -26.07 -11.44 -15.45
CA PRO A 185 -25.85 -12.32 -14.29
C PRO A 185 -24.42 -12.15 -13.74
N ALA A 186 -24.27 -12.16 -12.41
CA ALA A 186 -22.94 -12.12 -11.80
C ALA A 186 -22.19 -13.43 -12.11
N THR A 187 -20.95 -13.33 -12.60
CA THR A 187 -20.16 -14.53 -12.96
C THR A 187 -18.95 -14.76 -12.05
N GLY A 188 -18.55 -13.74 -11.27
CA GLY A 188 -17.49 -13.86 -10.29
C GLY A 188 -17.89 -14.75 -9.09
N PRO A 189 -16.95 -15.54 -8.55
CA PRO A 189 -17.21 -16.35 -7.35
C PRO A 189 -17.45 -15.47 -6.14
N THR A 190 -18.24 -15.97 -5.18
CA THR A 190 -18.46 -15.31 -3.88
C THR A 190 -17.18 -15.36 -3.03
N PRO A 191 -17.07 -14.49 -2.00
CA PRO A 191 -15.96 -14.55 -1.05
C PRO A 191 -15.73 -15.93 -0.40
N ILE A 192 -16.80 -16.65 -0.06
CA ILE A 192 -16.70 -18.00 0.54
C ILE A 192 -16.14 -19.00 -0.47
N GLU A 193 -16.60 -18.98 -1.72
CA GLU A 193 -16.08 -19.87 -2.77
C GLU A 193 -14.59 -19.60 -3.06
N VAL A 194 -14.17 -18.34 -3.03
CA VAL A 194 -12.74 -18.00 -3.17
C VAL A 194 -11.93 -18.55 -1.99
N ALA A 195 -12.41 -18.38 -0.76
CA ALA A 195 -11.74 -18.90 0.44
C ALA A 195 -11.62 -20.43 0.41
N GLU A 196 -12.65 -21.15 -0.07
CA GLU A 196 -12.58 -22.60 -0.29
C GLU A 196 -11.54 -22.97 -1.36
N GLN A 197 -11.46 -22.22 -2.45
CA GLN A 197 -10.42 -22.43 -3.47
C GLN A 197 -9.00 -22.18 -2.95
N GLU A 198 -8.81 -21.19 -2.08
CA GLU A 198 -7.53 -20.92 -1.40
C GLU A 198 -7.14 -22.07 -0.47
N ARG A 199 -8.12 -22.67 0.19
CA ARG A 199 -7.94 -23.85 1.07
C ARG A 199 -7.85 -25.17 0.31
N SER A 200 -8.05 -25.19 -1.00
CA SER A 200 -7.80 -26.38 -1.81
C SER A 200 -6.31 -26.78 -1.77
N THR A 201 -5.99 -28.02 -2.17
CA THR A 201 -4.60 -28.48 -2.31
C THR A 201 -3.79 -27.57 -3.24
N GLY A 202 -4.42 -27.06 -4.32
CA GLY A 202 -3.79 -26.12 -5.24
C GLY A 202 -3.55 -24.75 -4.63
N GLY A 203 -4.52 -24.22 -3.87
CA GLY A 203 -4.40 -22.94 -3.17
C GLY A 203 -3.30 -22.94 -2.12
N ARG A 204 -3.30 -23.93 -1.20
CA ARG A 204 -2.24 -24.11 -0.21
C ARG A 204 -0.84 -24.27 -0.83
N ARG A 205 -0.74 -24.92 -1.99
CA ARG A 205 0.55 -25.04 -2.69
C ARG A 205 1.05 -23.67 -3.18
N ARG A 206 0.16 -22.82 -3.70
CA ARG A 206 0.50 -21.45 -4.13
C ARG A 206 0.89 -20.58 -2.94
N ALA A 207 0.10 -20.60 -1.87
CA ALA A 207 0.41 -19.85 -0.64
C ALA A 207 1.79 -20.20 -0.07
N ARG A 208 2.13 -21.50 -0.01
CA ARG A 208 3.48 -21.92 0.41
C ARG A 208 4.58 -21.51 -0.57
N ALA A 209 4.30 -21.43 -1.87
CA ALA A 209 5.27 -20.95 -2.85
C ALA A 209 5.54 -19.45 -2.68
N ALA A 210 4.48 -18.66 -2.46
CA ALA A 210 4.58 -17.24 -2.10
C ALA A 210 5.43 -17.04 -0.84
N LEU A 211 5.16 -17.77 0.25
CA LEU A 211 5.93 -17.67 1.49
C LEU A 211 7.42 -18.03 1.30
N ARG A 212 7.74 -19.05 0.47
CA ARG A 212 9.15 -19.36 0.15
C ARG A 212 9.83 -18.23 -0.63
N HIS A 213 9.12 -17.62 -1.58
CA HIS A 213 9.63 -16.50 -2.34
C HIS A 213 9.90 -15.29 -1.44
N TRP A 214 8.95 -14.93 -0.56
CA TRP A 214 9.11 -13.90 0.46
C TRP A 214 10.30 -14.19 1.38
N LYS A 215 10.40 -15.41 1.92
CA LYS A 215 11.51 -15.79 2.81
C LYS A 215 12.86 -15.61 2.12
N ARG A 216 13.00 -16.02 0.85
CA ARG A 216 14.24 -15.85 0.08
C ARG A 216 14.65 -14.37 0.01
N ILE A 217 13.71 -13.49 -0.36
CA ILE A 217 13.96 -12.04 -0.41
C ILE A 217 14.34 -11.50 0.97
N LEU A 218 13.60 -11.88 2.01
CA LEU A 218 13.85 -11.45 3.38
C LEU A 218 15.18 -11.96 3.95
N ASP A 219 15.79 -12.99 3.37
CA ASP A 219 17.10 -13.52 3.77
C ASP A 219 18.26 -12.87 3.00
N GLU A 220 18.06 -12.61 1.70
CA GLU A 220 19.12 -12.20 0.78
C GLU A 220 19.21 -10.68 0.62
N GLU A 221 18.07 -9.99 0.65
CA GLU A 221 17.97 -8.60 0.23
C GLU A 221 18.09 -7.61 1.39
N PRO A 222 18.30 -6.30 1.09
CA PRO A 222 18.34 -5.27 2.11
C PRO A 222 17.04 -5.20 2.91
N SER A 223 17.16 -5.05 4.23
CA SER A 223 16.02 -4.89 5.13
C SER A 223 15.42 -3.49 5.04
N ALA A 224 16.21 -2.48 4.67
CA ALA A 224 15.75 -1.13 4.39
C ALA A 224 16.40 -0.60 3.09
N VAL A 225 15.66 0.20 2.34
CA VAL A 225 16.15 0.87 1.13
C VAL A 225 16.86 2.16 1.53
N PHE A 226 16.23 2.98 2.37
CA PHE A 226 16.77 4.27 2.79
C PHE A 226 17.54 4.13 4.12
N ALA A 227 18.87 4.14 4.03
CA ALA A 227 19.76 4.12 5.19
C ALA A 227 20.93 5.08 4.96
N ASP A 228 20.77 6.30 5.46
CA ASP A 228 21.73 7.41 5.33
C ASP A 228 21.60 8.40 6.50
N ASP A 229 22.47 9.41 6.54
CA ASP A 229 22.59 10.39 7.63
C ASP A 229 21.31 11.21 7.91
N ARG A 230 20.36 11.27 6.97
CA ARG A 230 19.08 11.98 7.09
C ARG A 230 18.00 11.12 7.75
N VAL A 231 18.06 9.80 7.60
CA VAL A 231 17.03 8.88 8.11
C VAL A 231 17.22 8.66 9.60
N ARG A 232 16.39 9.33 10.41
CA ARG A 232 16.52 9.35 11.87
C ARG A 232 15.18 9.14 12.58
N SER A 233 14.09 9.63 11.99
CA SER A 233 12.77 9.53 12.58
C SER A 233 12.21 8.12 12.49
N GLY A 234 11.52 7.71 13.55
CA GLY A 234 10.70 6.50 13.55
C GLY A 234 9.23 6.78 13.26
N ASP A 235 8.87 8.04 13.01
CA ASP A 235 7.49 8.39 12.66
C ASP A 235 7.17 7.99 11.22
N ILE A 236 5.87 7.99 10.93
CA ILE A 236 5.30 7.57 9.66
C ILE A 236 4.47 8.67 9.01
N MET A 237 4.75 9.94 9.30
CA MET A 237 3.99 11.07 8.77
C MET A 237 4.54 11.50 7.41
N LEU A 238 3.79 11.24 6.34
CA LEU A 238 4.23 11.51 4.97
C LEU A 238 3.48 12.71 4.41
N HIS A 239 4.20 13.61 3.72
CA HIS A 239 3.56 14.63 2.90
C HIS A 239 3.10 14.03 1.57
N THR A 240 1.98 14.52 1.06
CA THR A 240 1.32 13.97 -0.14
C THR A 240 1.25 15.01 -1.25
N LEU A 241 1.87 14.71 -2.39
CA LEU A 241 1.83 15.52 -3.61
C LEU A 241 1.06 14.78 -4.70
N ALA A 242 -0.08 15.31 -5.12
CA ALA A 242 -0.76 14.85 -6.32
C ALA A 242 -0.19 15.53 -7.56
N ILE A 243 0.01 14.75 -8.61
CA ILE A 243 0.60 15.17 -9.88
C ILE A 243 -0.36 14.78 -10.98
N ARG A 244 -0.74 15.75 -11.82
CA ARG A 244 -1.61 15.53 -12.98
C ARG A 244 -0.95 16.13 -14.22
N SER A 245 -0.77 15.32 -15.26
CA SER A 245 -0.02 15.72 -16.46
C SER A 245 -0.57 15.05 -17.72
N ARG A 246 -1.06 15.85 -18.67
CA ARG A 246 -1.44 15.34 -20.00
C ARG A 246 -0.20 14.97 -20.81
N ALA A 247 0.84 15.81 -20.77
CA ALA A 247 2.09 15.54 -21.45
C ALA A 247 2.77 14.27 -20.92
N GLY A 248 2.63 14.00 -19.61
CA GLY A 248 3.09 12.78 -18.95
C GLY A 248 2.39 11.51 -19.45
N ALA A 249 1.07 11.55 -19.68
CA ALA A 249 0.36 10.43 -20.29
C ALA A 249 0.83 10.17 -21.72
N GLU A 250 0.97 11.21 -22.54
CA GLU A 250 1.47 11.07 -23.90
C GLU A 250 2.92 10.55 -23.93
N ALA A 251 3.76 11.00 -23.01
CA ALA A 251 5.12 10.52 -22.82
C ALA A 251 5.15 9.03 -22.45
N LEU A 252 4.30 8.61 -21.51
CA LEU A 252 4.16 7.22 -21.11
C LEU A 252 3.73 6.33 -22.27
N GLU A 253 2.76 6.78 -23.06
CA GLU A 253 2.31 6.09 -24.27
C GLU A 253 3.44 5.95 -25.32
N ARG A 254 4.28 6.98 -25.48
CA ARG A 254 5.48 6.90 -26.34
C ARG A 254 6.48 5.88 -25.81
N ALA A 255 6.75 5.90 -24.50
CA ALA A 255 7.68 4.97 -23.86
C ALA A 255 7.22 3.52 -24.03
N VAL A 256 5.96 3.23 -23.72
CA VAL A 256 5.32 1.92 -23.90
C VAL A 256 5.48 1.41 -25.33
N ARG A 257 5.20 2.24 -26.34
CA ARG A 257 5.38 1.86 -27.75
C ARG A 257 6.83 1.57 -28.11
N ARG A 258 7.78 2.36 -27.59
CA ARG A 258 9.20 2.22 -27.91
C ARG A 258 9.83 1.00 -27.23
N THR A 259 9.48 0.72 -25.98
CA THR A 259 10.08 -0.36 -25.18
C THR A 259 9.30 -1.67 -25.22
N ALA A 260 8.11 -1.68 -25.85
CA ALA A 260 7.19 -2.83 -25.87
C ALA A 260 6.87 -3.37 -24.46
N SER A 261 6.72 -2.45 -23.49
CA SER A 261 6.49 -2.76 -22.08
C SER A 261 5.14 -2.24 -21.59
N SER A 262 4.65 -2.72 -20.44
CA SER A 262 3.42 -2.16 -19.86
C SER A 262 3.62 -0.76 -19.29
N LYS A 263 2.53 0.04 -19.22
CA LYS A 263 2.52 1.36 -18.55
C LYS A 263 3.08 1.28 -17.12
N SER A 264 2.63 0.26 -16.38
CA SER A 264 3.06 -0.01 -15.01
C SER A 264 4.56 -0.31 -14.93
N ALA A 265 5.11 -1.11 -15.85
CA ALA A 265 6.54 -1.43 -15.87
C ALA A 265 7.42 -0.19 -16.13
N VAL A 266 7.03 0.67 -17.09
CA VAL A 266 7.76 1.92 -17.37
C VAL A 266 7.75 2.85 -16.14
N LEU A 267 6.58 3.08 -15.54
CA LEU A 267 6.45 3.92 -14.35
C LEU A 267 7.24 3.38 -13.18
N SER A 268 7.12 2.07 -12.91
CA SER A 268 7.80 1.39 -11.80
C SER A 268 9.32 1.43 -11.95
N ALA A 269 9.84 1.26 -13.16
CA ALA A 269 11.27 1.33 -13.44
C ALA A 269 11.82 2.75 -13.24
N CYS A 270 11.11 3.77 -13.74
CA CYS A 270 11.51 5.16 -13.54
C CYS A 270 11.48 5.55 -12.05
N TYR A 271 10.43 5.12 -11.34
CA TYR A 271 10.30 5.33 -9.90
C TYR A 271 11.42 4.63 -9.12
N ALA A 272 11.70 3.36 -9.43
CA ALA A 272 12.77 2.59 -8.80
C ALA A 272 14.15 3.20 -9.06
N ALA A 273 14.43 3.67 -10.29
CA ALA A 273 15.69 4.33 -10.62
C ALA A 273 15.92 5.57 -9.74
N LEU A 274 14.91 6.44 -9.61
CA LEU A 274 15.01 7.64 -8.77
C LEU A 274 15.12 7.30 -7.27
N ALA A 275 14.37 6.29 -6.80
CA ALA A 275 14.47 5.83 -5.42
C ALA A 275 15.85 5.25 -5.09
N ALA A 276 16.40 4.42 -6.00
CA ALA A 276 17.75 3.86 -5.90
C ALA A 276 18.82 4.97 -5.86
N HIS A 277 18.70 5.96 -6.75
CA HIS A 277 19.57 7.13 -6.79
C HIS A 277 19.53 7.90 -5.47
N ARG A 278 18.33 8.21 -4.97
CA ARG A 278 18.16 8.87 -3.67
C ARG A 278 18.76 8.06 -2.53
N ALA A 279 18.58 6.74 -2.54
CA ALA A 279 19.09 5.84 -1.51
C ALA A 279 20.61 5.56 -1.60
N ALA A 280 21.28 6.03 -2.66
CA ALA A 280 22.69 5.75 -2.93
C ALA A 280 23.00 4.23 -2.89
N ARG A 281 22.16 3.44 -3.56
CA ARG A 281 22.29 1.97 -3.70
C ARG A 281 21.63 1.50 -4.99
N SER A 282 22.01 0.32 -5.48
CA SER A 282 21.45 -0.26 -6.73
C SER A 282 20.23 -1.16 -6.50
N THR A 283 20.16 -1.88 -5.39
CA THR A 283 19.03 -2.77 -5.10
C THR A 283 17.91 -2.05 -4.35
N VAL A 284 16.70 -2.07 -4.92
CA VAL A 284 15.47 -1.58 -4.31
C VAL A 284 14.50 -2.75 -4.13
N VAL A 285 14.16 -3.06 -2.87
CA VAL A 285 13.05 -3.97 -2.56
C VAL A 285 11.77 -3.14 -2.51
N MET A 286 10.92 -3.31 -3.51
CA MET A 286 9.67 -2.57 -3.66
C MET A 286 8.48 -3.45 -3.25
N ALA A 287 7.62 -2.95 -2.38
CA ALA A 287 6.33 -3.57 -2.10
C ALA A 287 5.28 -3.05 -3.10
N ALA A 288 4.91 -3.88 -4.07
CA ALA A 288 3.86 -3.59 -5.04
C ALA A 288 2.54 -4.21 -4.59
N LEU A 289 1.47 -3.42 -4.52
CA LEU A 289 0.15 -3.94 -4.13
C LEU A 289 -0.43 -4.79 -5.26
N SER A 290 -0.64 -6.08 -5.00
CA SER A 290 -1.28 -7.00 -5.96
C SER A 290 -2.76 -7.14 -5.64
N ALA A 291 -3.61 -6.98 -6.65
CA ALA A 291 -5.04 -7.29 -6.52
C ALA A 291 -5.34 -8.80 -6.50
N ASN A 292 -4.34 -9.66 -6.72
CA ASN A 292 -4.43 -11.13 -6.71
C ASN A 292 -5.50 -11.74 -7.65
N ARG A 293 -5.91 -11.01 -8.70
CA ARG A 293 -6.86 -11.45 -9.73
C ARG A 293 -6.18 -11.94 -11.01
N HIS A 294 -5.08 -12.69 -10.87
CA HIS A 294 -4.29 -13.19 -12.02
C HIS A 294 -4.95 -14.33 -12.79
N ARG A 295 -6.00 -14.94 -12.22
CA ARG A 295 -6.78 -16.01 -12.85
C ARG A 295 -8.10 -15.42 -13.36
N SER A 296 -8.48 -15.74 -14.59
CA SER A 296 -9.69 -15.19 -15.22
C SER A 296 -10.97 -15.41 -14.40
N VAL A 297 -11.09 -16.55 -13.69
CA VAL A 297 -12.22 -16.83 -12.80
C VAL A 297 -12.39 -15.81 -11.67
N LEU A 298 -11.33 -15.07 -11.31
CA LEU A 298 -11.37 -14.05 -10.26
C LEU A 298 -11.54 -12.63 -10.81
N ALA A 299 -11.60 -12.44 -12.14
CA ALA A 299 -11.63 -11.12 -12.75
C ALA A 299 -12.82 -10.27 -12.26
N GLU A 300 -13.99 -10.89 -12.12
CA GLU A 300 -15.23 -10.24 -11.67
C GLU A 300 -15.53 -10.47 -10.17
N HIS A 301 -14.56 -10.98 -9.40
CA HIS A 301 -14.76 -11.19 -7.97
C HIS A 301 -14.87 -9.85 -7.21
N ILE A 302 -16.01 -9.63 -6.57
CA ILE A 302 -16.22 -8.55 -5.59
C ILE A 302 -15.84 -9.07 -4.21
N GLY A 303 -14.75 -8.54 -3.68
CA GLY A 303 -14.20 -8.89 -2.38
C GLY A 303 -12.76 -8.43 -2.23
N THR A 304 -12.22 -8.44 -1.01
CA THR A 304 -10.81 -8.13 -0.76
C THR A 304 -9.93 -9.35 -1.03
N LEU A 305 -9.03 -9.20 -2.00
CA LEU A 305 -7.94 -10.15 -2.28
C LEU A 305 -6.55 -9.48 -2.22
N ALA A 306 -6.50 -8.17 -2.05
CA ALA A 306 -5.27 -7.40 -2.14
C ALA A 306 -4.25 -7.77 -1.05
N GLN A 307 -3.02 -8.06 -1.47
CA GLN A 307 -1.86 -8.30 -0.61
C GLN A 307 -0.60 -7.76 -1.31
N ASP A 308 0.48 -7.60 -0.54
CA ASP A 308 1.74 -7.13 -1.10
C ASP A 308 2.43 -8.20 -1.97
N ALA A 309 3.15 -7.74 -2.99
CA ALA A 309 4.17 -8.47 -3.71
C ALA A 309 5.51 -7.79 -3.48
N LEU A 310 6.58 -8.54 -3.21
CA LEU A 310 7.92 -7.97 -3.20
C LEU A 310 8.53 -8.07 -4.60
N LEU A 311 9.03 -6.95 -5.10
CA LEU A 311 9.79 -6.85 -6.34
C LEU A 311 11.23 -6.47 -5.99
N VAL A 312 12.20 -7.27 -6.41
CA VAL A 312 13.63 -6.95 -6.22
C VAL A 312 14.15 -6.30 -7.50
N LEU A 313 14.32 -4.98 -7.48
CA LEU A 313 14.76 -4.20 -8.63
C LEU A 313 16.22 -3.82 -8.46
N ASP A 314 17.08 -4.44 -9.28
CA ASP A 314 18.49 -4.08 -9.38
C ASP A 314 18.71 -3.07 -10.50
N THR A 315 18.99 -1.83 -10.10
CA THR A 315 19.27 -0.71 -10.99
C THR A 315 20.72 -0.65 -11.45
N ASP A 316 21.59 -1.59 -11.02
CA ASP A 316 22.93 -1.75 -11.59
C ASP A 316 22.82 -2.41 -12.98
N CYS A 317 22.54 -1.56 -13.95
CA CYS A 317 22.36 -1.90 -15.35
C CYS A 317 22.80 -0.72 -16.21
N PRO A 318 23.16 -0.97 -17.49
CA PRO A 318 23.72 0.08 -18.33
C PRO A 318 22.71 1.20 -18.64
N ASP A 319 21.41 0.87 -18.70
CA ASP A 319 20.41 1.79 -19.21
C ASP A 319 18.98 1.52 -18.73
N LEU A 320 18.12 2.52 -18.93
CA LEU A 320 16.74 2.50 -18.48
C LEU A 320 15.88 1.47 -19.21
N ASP A 321 16.15 1.18 -20.49
CA ASP A 321 15.43 0.16 -21.24
C ASP A 321 15.63 -1.24 -20.64
N THR A 322 16.88 -1.53 -20.24
CA THR A 322 17.24 -2.76 -19.52
C THR A 322 16.50 -2.82 -18.19
N LEU A 323 16.46 -1.72 -17.43
CA LEU A 323 15.72 -1.66 -16.16
C LEU A 323 14.21 -1.85 -16.36
N ILE A 324 13.60 -1.26 -17.39
CA ILE A 324 12.18 -1.44 -17.72
C ILE A 324 11.90 -2.92 -18.03
N GLY A 325 12.74 -3.56 -18.85
CA GLY A 325 12.62 -4.98 -19.17
C GLY A 325 12.73 -5.88 -17.95
N ARG A 326 13.72 -5.63 -17.08
CA ARG A 326 13.89 -6.34 -15.79
C ARG A 326 12.68 -6.13 -14.87
N THR A 327 12.21 -4.90 -14.75
CA THR A 327 11.06 -4.55 -13.92
C THR A 327 9.79 -5.26 -14.38
N GLN A 328 9.56 -5.37 -15.70
CA GLN A 328 8.42 -6.13 -16.23
C GLN A 328 8.49 -7.62 -15.87
N ALA A 329 9.66 -8.24 -16.03
CA ALA A 329 9.86 -9.65 -15.68
C ALA A 329 9.68 -9.89 -14.17
N GLU A 330 10.24 -9.00 -13.34
CA GLU A 330 10.16 -9.09 -11.89
C GLU A 330 8.73 -8.87 -11.39
N ALA A 331 7.98 -7.91 -11.96
CA ALA A 331 6.58 -7.70 -11.63
C ALA A 331 5.73 -8.96 -11.87
N LEU A 332 5.93 -9.66 -13.00
CA LEU A 332 5.24 -10.92 -13.26
C LEU A 332 5.56 -11.98 -12.21
N SER A 333 6.84 -12.12 -11.85
CA SER A 333 7.29 -13.06 -10.82
C SER A 333 6.72 -12.73 -9.45
N GLY A 334 6.84 -11.48 -9.00
CA GLY A 334 6.38 -11.02 -7.70
C GLY A 334 4.87 -11.16 -7.54
N TYR A 335 4.08 -10.74 -8.54
CA TYR A 335 2.62 -10.86 -8.49
C TYR A 335 2.15 -12.32 -8.42
N TRP A 336 2.84 -13.26 -9.07
CA TRP A 336 2.54 -14.70 -8.92
C TRP A 336 2.77 -15.24 -7.50
N HIS A 337 3.53 -14.52 -6.67
CA HIS A 337 3.90 -14.89 -5.30
C HIS A 337 3.30 -13.92 -4.25
N ALA A 338 2.20 -13.24 -4.59
CA ALA A 338 1.55 -12.26 -3.72
C ALA A 338 0.36 -12.81 -2.92
N THR A 339 -0.04 -14.07 -3.11
CA THR A 339 -1.13 -14.71 -2.34
C THR A 339 -0.55 -15.61 -1.26
N PHE A 340 -0.70 -15.27 0.02
CA PHE A 340 -0.09 -15.99 1.15
C PHE A 340 -0.94 -15.92 2.43
N GLU A 341 -0.63 -16.82 3.37
CA GLU A 341 -1.18 -16.80 4.73
C GLU A 341 -0.44 -15.74 5.56
N THR A 342 -1.16 -14.69 5.99
CA THR A 342 -0.59 -13.49 6.63
C THR A 342 0.12 -13.82 7.94
N GLU A 343 -0.50 -14.64 8.79
CA GLU A 343 0.09 -15.13 10.04
C GLU A 343 1.48 -15.75 9.81
N ARG A 344 1.59 -16.62 8.81
CA ARG A 344 2.85 -17.29 8.48
C ARG A 344 3.89 -16.35 7.88
N LEU A 345 3.46 -15.33 7.14
CA LEU A 345 4.39 -14.30 6.68
C LEU A 345 4.95 -13.51 7.87
N TRP A 346 4.14 -13.21 8.87
CA TRP A 346 4.60 -12.47 10.05
C TRP A 346 5.58 -13.27 10.90
N GLU A 347 5.36 -14.57 11.06
CA GLU A 347 6.34 -15.47 11.66
C GLU A 347 7.68 -15.43 10.89
N ILE A 348 7.64 -15.50 9.55
CA ILE A 348 8.85 -15.41 8.71
C ILE A 348 9.56 -14.05 8.88
N LEU A 349 8.81 -12.95 8.99
CA LEU A 349 9.35 -11.62 9.22
C LEU A 349 10.03 -11.52 10.59
N GLU A 350 9.41 -12.07 11.64
CA GLU A 350 9.97 -12.08 13.00
C GLU A 350 11.21 -12.97 13.10
N ASP A 351 11.15 -14.18 12.53
CA ASP A 351 12.29 -15.10 12.46
C ASP A 351 13.46 -14.51 11.67
N SER A 352 13.16 -13.77 10.59
CA SER A 352 14.18 -13.03 9.85
C SER A 352 14.76 -11.89 10.69
N ALA A 353 13.92 -11.13 11.39
CA ALA A 353 14.36 -10.04 12.25
C ALA A 353 15.29 -10.51 13.37
N LEU A 354 14.95 -11.59 14.06
CA LEU A 354 15.76 -12.20 15.11
C LEU A 354 17.07 -12.78 14.55
N ARG A 355 17.05 -13.51 13.44
CA ARG A 355 18.32 -14.02 12.87
C ARG A 355 19.21 -12.90 12.35
N ARG A 356 18.67 -11.97 11.59
CA ARG A 356 19.47 -10.94 10.90
C ARG A 356 19.82 -9.77 11.80
N GLY A 357 19.13 -9.62 12.92
CA GLY A 357 19.21 -8.44 13.77
C GLY A 357 18.62 -7.19 13.10
N ALA A 358 17.83 -7.32 12.05
CA ALA A 358 17.28 -6.18 11.29
C ALA A 358 15.85 -6.48 10.86
N ARG A 359 14.93 -5.54 11.07
CA ARG A 359 13.54 -5.66 10.63
C ARG A 359 13.40 -5.21 9.18
N PHE A 360 12.63 -5.97 8.39
CA PHE A 360 12.27 -5.54 7.05
C PHE A 360 11.34 -4.31 7.13
N VAL A 361 11.76 -3.25 6.46
CA VAL A 361 11.05 -1.97 6.36
C VAL A 361 10.45 -1.87 4.97
N ARG A 362 9.15 -1.59 4.92
CA ARG A 362 8.38 -1.46 3.69
C ARG A 362 8.59 -0.07 3.07
N ASP A 363 9.84 0.28 2.80
CA ASP A 363 10.29 1.64 2.46
C ASP A 363 9.72 2.19 1.16
N VAL A 364 9.74 1.38 0.10
CA VAL A 364 9.36 1.80 -1.25
C VAL A 364 8.12 1.03 -1.68
N VAL A 365 7.04 1.76 -1.97
CA VAL A 365 5.72 1.17 -2.24
C VAL A 365 5.17 1.66 -3.57
N LEU A 366 4.59 0.73 -4.32
CA LEU A 366 3.88 0.99 -5.57
C LEU A 366 2.45 0.48 -5.46
N ASN A 367 1.49 1.34 -5.73
CA ASN A 367 0.08 0.97 -5.80
C ASN A 367 -0.52 1.44 -7.12
N ASP A 368 -0.63 0.53 -8.09
CA ASP A 368 -1.23 0.82 -9.38
C ASP A 368 -2.72 0.44 -9.39
N VAL A 369 -3.58 1.44 -9.26
CA VAL A 369 -5.04 1.29 -9.32
C VAL A 369 -5.61 1.86 -10.62
N SER A 370 -4.76 2.21 -11.57
CA SER A 370 -5.19 2.88 -12.80
C SER A 370 -6.05 2.00 -13.71
N GLY A 371 -5.95 0.68 -13.55
CA GLY A 371 -6.80 -0.29 -14.26
C GLY A 371 -8.13 -0.61 -13.56
N THR A 372 -8.44 -0.01 -12.40
CA THR A 372 -9.69 -0.28 -11.67
C THR A 372 -10.92 0.40 -12.31
N VAL A 373 -10.69 1.48 -13.06
CA VAL A 373 -11.72 2.19 -13.82
C VAL A 373 -11.42 2.01 -15.31
N PRO A 374 -12.42 1.66 -16.15
CA PRO A 374 -12.22 1.52 -17.59
C PRO A 374 -11.64 2.79 -18.22
N GLU A 375 -10.75 2.62 -19.20
CA GLU A 375 -10.01 3.75 -19.78
C GLU A 375 -10.95 4.79 -20.39
N GLU A 376 -12.08 4.38 -20.98
CA GLU A 376 -13.08 5.27 -21.58
C GLU A 376 -13.72 6.16 -20.52
N ILE A 377 -14.04 5.61 -19.35
CA ILE A 377 -14.64 6.36 -18.24
C ILE A 377 -13.58 7.24 -17.58
N ALA A 378 -12.38 6.71 -17.35
CA ALA A 378 -11.27 7.47 -16.81
C ALA A 378 -10.93 8.67 -17.71
N ALA A 379 -11.00 8.50 -19.04
CA ALA A 379 -10.74 9.55 -20.02
C ALA A 379 -11.66 10.77 -19.88
N LEU A 380 -12.90 10.58 -19.40
CA LEU A 380 -13.89 11.64 -19.20
C LEU A 380 -13.58 12.55 -18.00
N ARG A 381 -12.73 12.11 -17.07
CA ARG A 381 -12.33 12.94 -15.92
C ARG A 381 -11.61 14.20 -16.42
N PRO A 382 -11.89 15.38 -15.82
CA PRO A 382 -11.30 16.65 -16.26
C PRO A 382 -9.78 16.59 -16.36
N GLY A 383 -9.22 17.42 -17.25
CA GLY A 383 -7.78 17.63 -17.33
C GLY A 383 -7.23 18.42 -16.15
N PRO A 384 -5.90 18.51 -16.03
CA PRO A 384 -5.26 19.38 -15.06
C PRO A 384 -5.47 20.86 -15.44
N ALA A 385 -5.47 21.74 -14.44
CA ALA A 385 -5.60 23.19 -14.66
C ALA A 385 -4.30 23.85 -15.16
N ALA A 386 -3.16 23.23 -14.86
CA ALA A 386 -1.81 23.60 -15.30
C ALA A 386 -1.06 22.34 -15.80
N GLU A 387 0.10 22.50 -16.44
CA GLU A 387 0.88 21.38 -16.96
C GLU A 387 2.35 21.44 -16.50
N PRO A 388 2.81 20.48 -15.65
CA PRO A 388 1.97 19.62 -14.81
C PRO A 388 1.23 20.43 -13.73
N ASP A 389 0.12 19.89 -13.23
CA ASP A 389 -0.58 20.38 -12.05
C ASP A 389 -0.07 19.62 -10.82
N LEU A 390 0.43 20.37 -9.84
CA LEU A 390 1.02 19.89 -8.59
C LEU A 390 0.17 20.41 -7.43
N THR A 391 -0.46 19.49 -6.69
CA THR A 391 -1.37 19.83 -5.59
C THR A 391 -0.96 19.12 -4.31
N TRP A 392 -0.74 19.89 -3.25
CA TRP A 392 -0.42 19.36 -1.92
C TRP A 392 -1.67 18.96 -1.13
N TYR A 393 -1.63 17.78 -0.54
CA TYR A 393 -2.62 17.28 0.41
C TYR A 393 -2.08 17.31 1.84
N PRO A 394 -2.97 17.20 2.85
CA PRO A 394 -2.55 17.04 4.24
C PRO A 394 -1.58 15.87 4.44
N THR A 395 -0.75 15.97 5.48
CA THR A 395 0.18 14.91 5.87
C THR A 395 -0.60 13.79 6.55
N GLU A 396 -0.31 12.55 6.21
CA GLU A 396 -1.02 11.38 6.72
C GLU A 396 -0.05 10.31 7.24
N PRO A 397 -0.45 9.54 8.27
CA PRO A 397 0.33 8.40 8.73
C PRO A 397 0.27 7.26 7.69
N LEU A 398 1.43 6.84 7.17
CA LEU A 398 1.55 5.70 6.25
C LEU A 398 2.77 4.86 6.60
N PRO A 399 2.63 3.53 6.79
CA PRO A 399 3.74 2.66 7.20
C PRO A 399 4.67 2.37 6.02
N THR A 400 5.40 3.39 5.57
CA THR A 400 6.39 3.37 4.48
C THR A 400 7.24 4.64 4.53
N ARG A 401 8.24 4.77 3.65
CA ARG A 401 9.06 5.98 3.51
C ARG A 401 8.79 6.73 2.22
N LEU A 402 8.48 6.02 1.15
CA LEU A 402 8.19 6.56 -0.17
C LEU A 402 7.13 5.67 -0.86
N MET A 403 6.01 6.27 -1.24
CA MET A 403 4.92 5.56 -1.90
C MET A 403 4.40 6.33 -3.10
N ILE A 404 4.18 5.62 -4.20
CA ILE A 404 3.48 6.13 -5.37
C ILE A 404 2.16 5.39 -5.57
N ASN A 405 1.06 6.14 -5.67
CA ASN A 405 -0.20 5.63 -6.21
C ASN A 405 -0.35 6.08 -7.66
N ILE A 406 -0.77 5.18 -8.54
CA ILE A 406 -1.11 5.48 -9.93
C ILE A 406 -2.63 5.38 -10.08
N TRP A 407 -3.27 6.51 -10.30
CA TRP A 407 -4.74 6.63 -10.33
C TRP A 407 -5.29 6.59 -11.76
N ARG A 408 -4.53 7.10 -12.73
CA ARG A 408 -4.93 7.20 -14.13
C ARG A 408 -3.69 7.31 -14.99
N THR A 409 -3.71 6.64 -16.14
CA THR A 409 -2.61 6.69 -17.12
C THR A 409 -3.07 7.11 -18.51
N THR A 410 -4.37 7.08 -18.80
CA THR A 410 -4.94 7.36 -20.13
C THR A 410 -5.59 8.74 -20.17
N GLY A 411 -5.19 9.57 -21.14
CA GLY A 411 -5.66 10.96 -21.34
C GLY A 411 -5.11 11.99 -20.34
N CYS A 412 -4.71 11.54 -19.14
CA CYS A 412 -3.97 12.29 -18.14
C CYS A 412 -3.24 11.29 -17.24
N LEU A 413 -1.95 11.53 -16.96
CA LEU A 413 -1.22 10.78 -15.96
C LEU A 413 -1.56 11.43 -14.61
N GLU A 414 -2.23 10.69 -13.74
CA GLU A 414 -2.59 11.13 -12.39
C GLU A 414 -1.95 10.17 -11.38
N ILE A 415 -1.02 10.71 -10.60
CA ILE A 415 -0.28 9.96 -9.57
C ILE A 415 -0.28 10.76 -8.28
N SER A 416 -0.12 10.08 -7.14
CA SER A 416 0.19 10.76 -5.86
C SER A 416 1.49 10.20 -5.30
N LEU A 417 2.42 11.08 -4.96
CA LEU A 417 3.67 10.76 -4.29
C LEU A 417 3.53 11.08 -2.80
N HIS A 418 3.79 10.10 -1.96
CA HIS A 418 3.82 10.21 -0.51
C HIS A 418 5.26 10.04 -0.08
N ALA A 419 5.83 11.02 0.61
CA ALA A 419 7.23 11.00 1.00
C ALA A 419 7.42 11.38 2.46
N HIS A 420 8.23 10.60 3.15
CA HIS A 420 8.68 10.92 4.50
C HIS A 420 9.75 12.03 4.42
N PRO A 421 9.71 13.08 5.26
CA PRO A 421 10.59 14.25 5.16
C PRO A 421 12.09 13.92 5.29
N ASP A 422 12.47 12.89 6.05
CA ASP A 422 13.87 12.43 6.09
C ASP A 422 14.37 11.91 4.73
N VAL A 423 13.46 11.35 3.92
CA VAL A 423 13.78 10.84 2.58
C VAL A 423 13.71 11.97 1.57
N LEU A 424 12.57 12.63 1.41
CA LEU A 424 12.43 13.81 0.57
C LEU A 424 11.63 14.86 1.33
N ASP A 425 12.19 16.06 1.48
CA ASP A 425 11.39 17.21 1.92
C ASP A 425 10.41 17.64 0.81
N ARG A 426 9.63 18.70 1.04
CA ARG A 426 8.62 19.15 0.07
C ARG A 426 9.23 19.61 -1.25
N GLU A 427 10.33 20.34 -1.22
CA GLU A 427 11.02 20.83 -2.43
C GLU A 427 11.61 19.66 -3.22
N GLU A 428 12.26 18.73 -2.51
CA GLU A 428 12.82 17.51 -3.08
C GLU A 428 11.73 16.57 -3.62
N THR A 429 10.54 16.56 -3.02
CA THR A 429 9.38 15.78 -3.49
C THR A 429 8.85 16.33 -4.81
N GLU A 430 8.75 17.66 -4.96
CA GLU A 430 8.41 18.30 -6.24
C GLU A 430 9.49 18.02 -7.29
N GLY A 431 10.77 18.13 -6.91
CA GLY A 431 11.91 17.77 -7.76
C GLY A 431 11.84 16.32 -8.24
N PHE A 432 11.50 15.38 -7.35
CA PHE A 432 11.35 13.96 -7.67
C PHE A 432 10.20 13.74 -8.65
N ALA A 433 9.06 14.40 -8.44
CA ALA A 433 7.92 14.33 -9.34
C ALA A 433 8.25 14.81 -10.76
N LEU A 434 8.95 15.95 -10.88
CA LEU A 434 9.37 16.50 -12.16
C LEU A 434 10.43 15.64 -12.84
N ALA A 435 11.38 15.07 -12.07
CA ALA A 435 12.36 14.12 -12.56
C ALA A 435 11.69 12.85 -13.10
N LEU A 436 10.67 12.33 -12.42
CA LEU A 436 9.89 11.19 -12.86
C LEU A 436 9.21 11.44 -14.21
N LEU A 437 8.51 12.58 -14.36
CA LEU A 437 7.87 12.96 -15.63
C LEU A 437 8.90 13.11 -16.77
N ARG A 438 10.06 13.72 -16.48
CA ARG A 438 11.17 13.86 -17.44
C ARG A 438 11.74 12.51 -17.86
N LEU A 439 11.95 11.59 -16.91
CA LEU A 439 12.51 10.28 -17.20
C LEU A 439 11.56 9.45 -18.07
N ILE A 440 10.25 9.53 -17.83
CA ILE A 440 9.22 8.91 -18.68
C ILE A 440 9.24 9.49 -20.10
N ASP A 441 9.34 10.82 -20.24
CA ASP A 441 9.43 11.45 -21.57
C ASP A 441 10.72 11.08 -22.31
N LEU A 442 11.86 11.02 -21.62
CA LEU A 442 13.11 10.54 -22.20
C LEU A 442 13.01 9.08 -22.63
N ALA A 443 12.42 8.22 -21.79
CA ALA A 443 12.12 6.84 -22.13
C ALA A 443 11.16 6.72 -23.34
N GLY A 444 10.40 7.76 -23.67
CA GLY A 444 9.62 7.83 -24.92
C GLY A 444 10.41 8.19 -26.17
N ARG A 445 11.61 8.77 -26.02
CA ARG A 445 12.39 9.38 -27.11
C ARG A 445 13.69 8.64 -27.41
N ARG A 446 14.36 8.12 -26.39
CA ARG A 446 15.67 7.47 -26.50
C ARG A 446 15.95 6.56 -25.29
N ASN A 447 17.02 5.81 -25.40
CA ASN A 447 17.60 5.12 -24.25
C ASN A 447 18.32 6.14 -23.33
N VAL A 448 18.29 5.91 -22.02
CA VAL A 448 18.91 6.77 -20.99
C VAL A 448 19.98 5.97 -20.26
N ALA A 449 21.22 6.44 -20.25
CA ALA A 449 22.30 5.76 -19.57
C ALA A 449 22.10 5.82 -18.04
N LEU A 450 22.21 4.66 -17.39
CA LEU A 450 22.17 4.50 -15.94
C LEU A 450 23.57 4.12 -15.43
N GLY A 451 23.70 3.94 -14.11
CA GLY A 451 24.97 3.61 -13.45
C GLY A 451 25.78 4.84 -13.02
N PRO A 452 27.02 4.63 -12.53
CA PRO A 452 27.83 5.68 -11.90
C PRO A 452 28.18 6.87 -12.82
N GLU A 453 28.37 6.60 -14.12
CA GLU A 453 28.62 7.62 -15.15
C GLU A 453 27.36 7.94 -15.97
N GLY A 454 26.21 7.46 -15.51
CA GLY A 454 24.93 7.66 -16.18
C GLY A 454 24.38 9.08 -16.00
N GLU A 455 23.26 9.32 -16.66
CA GLU A 455 22.66 10.66 -16.75
C GLU A 455 21.76 10.99 -15.55
N LEU A 456 21.44 10.01 -14.70
CA LEU A 456 20.37 10.12 -13.70
C LEU A 456 20.61 11.22 -12.66
N ALA A 457 21.86 11.40 -12.23
CA ALA A 457 22.22 12.43 -11.24
C ALA A 457 21.97 13.84 -11.79
N GLU A 458 22.48 14.12 -13.00
CA GLU A 458 22.30 15.41 -13.67
C GLU A 458 20.82 15.65 -14.06
N LEU A 459 20.13 14.61 -14.53
CA LEU A 459 18.74 14.70 -14.96
C LEU A 459 17.77 14.97 -13.81
N SER A 460 18.01 14.35 -12.66
CA SER A 460 17.09 14.43 -11.52
C SER A 460 17.36 15.64 -10.64
N GLY A 461 18.62 16.05 -10.47
CA GLY A 461 19.00 17.10 -9.51
C GLY A 461 18.68 16.75 -8.06
N LEU A 462 18.37 15.48 -7.78
CA LEU A 462 17.97 15.01 -6.47
C LEU A 462 19.19 14.84 -5.55
N PRO A 463 19.01 14.99 -4.23
CA PRO A 463 20.05 14.62 -3.28
C PRO A 463 20.31 13.12 -3.34
N VAL A 464 21.58 12.76 -3.17
CA VAL A 464 22.02 11.36 -3.00
C VAL A 464 22.27 11.12 -1.51
N GLY A 465 21.82 9.97 -1.01
CA GLY A 465 22.05 9.56 0.39
C GLY A 465 23.53 9.57 0.75
N ARG A 466 23.87 10.14 1.91
CA ARG A 466 25.26 10.25 2.41
C ARG A 466 25.43 9.55 3.74
N ARG A 467 26.62 9.01 3.95
CA ARG A 467 26.99 8.18 5.11
C ARG A 467 28.29 8.70 5.72
N GLU A 468 28.28 9.98 6.10
CA GLU A 468 29.47 10.77 6.47
C GLU A 468 29.47 11.19 7.95
N LYS A 469 28.31 11.26 8.61
CA LYS A 469 28.20 11.79 9.99
C LYS A 469 28.46 10.75 11.08
N GLY A 470 28.19 9.48 10.83
CA GLY A 470 28.36 8.36 11.77
C GLY A 470 29.42 7.36 11.32
N ARG A 471 29.72 6.37 12.17
CA ARG A 471 30.57 5.23 11.82
C ARG A 471 29.78 4.20 11.00
N TRP A 472 29.60 4.47 9.72
CA TRP A 472 28.86 3.61 8.82
C TRP A 472 29.65 2.37 8.38
N VAL A 473 28.99 1.21 8.42
CA VAL A 473 29.50 -0.05 7.89
C VAL A 473 28.43 -0.78 7.09
N GLN A 474 28.85 -1.67 6.19
CA GLN A 474 27.96 -2.53 5.44
C GLN A 474 27.95 -3.94 6.08
N VAL A 475 26.83 -4.30 6.70
CA VAL A 475 26.60 -5.63 7.31
C VAL A 475 25.70 -6.45 6.40
N GLY A 476 26.32 -7.29 5.58
CA GLY A 476 25.62 -7.98 4.49
C GLY A 476 25.01 -6.96 3.51
N PRO A 477 23.71 -7.01 3.19
CA PRO A 477 23.06 -6.05 2.30
C PRO A 477 22.60 -4.76 3.01
N ASN A 478 22.82 -4.63 4.32
CA ASN A 478 22.36 -3.50 5.13
C ASN A 478 23.46 -2.49 5.42
N TRP A 479 23.14 -1.20 5.30
CA TRP A 479 23.97 -0.12 5.84
C TRP A 479 23.59 0.12 7.30
N VAL A 480 24.59 0.16 8.18
CA VAL A 480 24.41 0.28 9.63
C VAL A 480 25.29 1.40 10.16
N ASP A 481 24.71 2.30 10.94
CA ASP A 481 25.45 3.33 11.69
C ASP A 481 25.79 2.80 13.09
N LEU A 482 27.07 2.51 13.34
CA LEU A 482 27.51 1.94 14.61
C LEU A 482 27.26 2.87 15.81
N ASP A 483 27.23 4.19 15.59
CA ASP A 483 26.96 5.15 16.66
C ASP A 483 25.48 5.13 17.03
N ALA A 484 24.59 5.05 16.03
CA ALA A 484 23.16 4.85 16.24
C ALA A 484 22.83 3.51 16.91
N VAL A 485 23.57 2.44 16.58
CA VAL A 485 23.46 1.15 17.28
C VAL A 485 23.88 1.30 18.74
N ALA A 486 25.00 1.96 19.03
CA ALA A 486 25.47 2.17 20.40
C ALA A 486 24.47 2.98 21.24
N ASP A 487 23.90 4.05 20.67
CA ASP A 487 22.82 4.82 21.30
C ASP A 487 21.60 3.95 21.60
N ARG A 488 21.21 3.09 20.65
CA ARG A 488 20.07 2.20 20.82
C ARG A 488 20.32 1.15 21.90
N VAL A 489 21.52 0.56 21.94
CA VAL A 489 21.92 -0.40 22.97
C VAL A 489 21.85 0.24 24.35
N ARG A 490 22.38 1.47 24.52
CA ARG A 490 22.26 2.23 25.78
C ARG A 490 20.80 2.42 26.19
N ALA A 491 19.96 2.84 25.26
CA ALA A 491 18.55 3.11 25.53
C ALA A 491 17.75 1.84 25.87
N VAL A 492 17.89 0.78 25.08
CA VAL A 492 17.10 -0.47 25.23
C VAL A 492 17.55 -1.27 26.45
N LEU A 493 18.85 -1.38 26.68
CA LEU A 493 19.38 -2.13 27.83
C LEU A 493 19.44 -1.28 29.11
N ALA A 494 19.03 -0.01 29.03
CA ALA A 494 19.06 0.96 30.13
C ALA A 494 20.45 1.08 30.80
N VAL A 495 21.51 1.12 29.99
CA VAL A 495 22.91 1.21 30.44
C VAL A 495 23.55 2.54 30.08
N LYS A 496 24.54 2.95 30.89
CA LYS A 496 25.26 4.22 30.68
C LYS A 496 26.24 4.15 29.52
N ASP A 497 27.02 3.07 29.46
CA ASP A 497 28.12 2.89 28.51
C ASP A 497 27.86 1.66 27.66
N ALA A 498 28.02 1.82 26.35
CA ALA A 498 28.02 0.74 25.39
C ALA A 498 28.94 1.11 24.23
N ASP A 499 29.83 0.19 23.86
CA ASP A 499 30.65 0.29 22.65
C ASP A 499 30.15 -0.69 21.61
N VAL A 500 30.22 -0.30 20.33
CA VAL A 500 29.79 -1.15 19.21
C VAL A 500 30.86 -1.13 18.13
N SER A 501 31.31 -2.33 17.76
CA SER A 501 32.33 -2.57 16.75
C SER A 501 31.85 -3.52 15.66
N TRP A 502 32.45 -3.39 14.49
CA TRP A 502 32.28 -4.31 13.36
C TRP A 502 33.64 -4.86 12.98
N GLU A 503 33.91 -6.11 13.36
CA GLU A 503 35.20 -6.77 13.16
C GLU A 503 34.97 -8.22 12.72
N ASN A 504 35.78 -8.72 11.79
CA ASN A 504 35.73 -10.11 11.31
C ASN A 504 34.33 -10.59 10.86
N GLY A 505 33.48 -9.69 10.36
CA GLY A 505 32.12 -10.01 9.93
C GLY A 505 31.09 -10.13 11.08
N GLU A 506 31.45 -9.69 12.28
CA GLU A 506 30.59 -9.75 13.47
C GLU A 506 30.34 -8.35 14.06
N LEU A 507 29.06 -7.99 14.22
CA LEU A 507 28.63 -6.76 14.88
C LEU A 507 28.52 -7.05 16.38
N THR A 508 29.39 -6.46 17.18
CA THR A 508 29.49 -6.75 18.61
C THR A 508 29.14 -5.53 19.45
N ALA A 509 28.25 -5.70 20.43
CA ALA A 509 28.03 -4.71 21.48
C ALA A 509 28.74 -5.13 22.77
N THR A 510 29.53 -4.23 23.33
CA THR A 510 30.21 -4.41 24.61
C THR A 510 29.65 -3.46 25.65
N VAL A 511 29.11 -4.01 26.73
CA VAL A 511 28.52 -3.28 27.85
C VAL A 511 29.30 -3.65 29.12
N PRO A 512 30.12 -2.74 29.67
CA PRO A 512 31.03 -3.09 30.76
C PRO A 512 30.33 -3.31 32.11
N THR A 513 29.21 -2.62 32.37
CA THR A 513 28.46 -2.71 33.64
C THR A 513 26.98 -2.42 33.45
N GLY A 514 26.14 -2.82 34.41
CA GLY A 514 24.76 -2.32 34.54
C GLY A 514 23.67 -3.04 33.74
N CYS A 515 24.00 -4.04 32.92
CA CYS A 515 23.00 -4.87 32.22
C CYS A 515 22.72 -6.16 33.00
N ALA A 516 21.44 -6.42 33.31
CA ALA A 516 20.98 -7.65 33.96
C ALA A 516 20.49 -8.72 32.97
N LEU A 517 20.29 -8.35 31.70
CA LEU A 517 19.81 -9.27 30.66
C LEU A 517 20.94 -10.20 30.22
N SER A 518 20.59 -11.45 29.89
CA SER A 518 21.46 -12.35 29.13
C SER A 518 21.65 -11.85 27.69
N PRO A 519 22.69 -12.32 26.96
CA PRO A 519 22.86 -11.99 25.54
C PRO A 519 21.62 -12.25 24.66
N THR A 520 20.92 -13.36 24.88
CA THR A 520 19.69 -13.71 24.13
C THR A 520 18.54 -12.76 24.45
N GLU A 521 18.32 -12.43 25.73
CA GLU A 521 17.29 -11.46 26.15
C GLU A 521 17.61 -10.05 25.63
N ALA A 522 18.87 -9.63 25.68
CA ALA A 522 19.32 -8.36 25.13
C ALA A 522 19.09 -8.28 23.62
N HIS A 523 19.33 -9.37 22.89
CA HIS A 523 19.08 -9.41 21.45
C HIS A 523 17.60 -9.32 21.09
N ALA A 524 16.76 -10.12 21.75
CA ALA A 524 15.30 -10.03 21.58
C ALA A 524 14.77 -8.63 21.91
N ALA A 525 15.24 -8.01 22.99
CA ALA A 525 14.88 -6.64 23.36
C ALA A 525 15.34 -5.61 22.29
N MET A 526 16.56 -5.77 21.76
CA MET A 526 17.05 -4.93 20.68
C MET A 526 16.18 -5.05 19.43
N VAL A 527 15.92 -6.28 18.96
CA VAL A 527 15.09 -6.54 17.76
C VAL A 527 13.67 -5.99 17.94
N ALA A 528 13.06 -6.13 19.12
CA ALA A 528 11.76 -5.54 19.42
C ALA A 528 11.76 -4.00 19.32
N ALA A 529 12.90 -3.34 19.53
CA ALA A 529 13.04 -1.89 19.49
C ALA A 529 13.46 -1.32 18.10
N LEU A 530 13.53 -2.15 17.05
CA LEU A 530 13.98 -1.74 15.71
C LEU A 530 12.88 -1.24 14.77
N SER A 531 11.61 -1.20 15.19
CA SER A 531 10.53 -0.67 14.35
C SER A 531 10.85 0.75 13.87
N TRP A 532 10.87 0.96 12.54
CA TRP A 532 11.21 2.22 11.88
C TRP A 532 12.61 2.77 12.21
N ARG A 533 13.56 1.87 12.50
CA ARG A 533 14.98 2.18 12.77
C ARG A 533 15.87 1.63 11.67
N ASP A 534 15.72 2.19 10.49
CA ASP A 534 16.24 1.68 9.21
C ASP A 534 17.78 1.63 9.15
N THR A 535 18.46 2.39 10.02
CA THR A 535 19.92 2.51 10.10
C THR A 535 20.55 1.69 11.23
N VAL A 536 19.72 1.00 12.03
CA VAL A 536 20.14 0.29 13.25
C VAL A 536 19.95 -1.21 13.08
N MET A 537 20.93 -1.97 13.55
CA MET A 537 20.89 -3.43 13.60
C MET A 537 21.15 -3.90 15.04
N ALA A 538 20.40 -4.89 15.51
CA ALA A 538 20.69 -5.60 16.74
C ALA A 538 22.04 -6.35 16.59
N PRO A 539 23.00 -6.13 17.51
CA PRO A 539 24.28 -6.82 17.48
C PRO A 539 24.16 -8.33 17.32
N HIS A 540 25.08 -8.92 16.55
CA HIS A 540 25.22 -10.37 16.41
C HIS A 540 25.69 -11.00 17.72
N ARG A 541 26.58 -10.29 18.43
CA ARG A 541 27.23 -10.72 19.67
C ARG A 541 27.12 -9.65 20.75
N TYR A 542 26.94 -10.10 21.99
CA TYR A 542 26.93 -9.24 23.16
C TYR A 542 27.98 -9.70 24.16
N VAL A 543 28.78 -8.75 24.64
CA VAL A 543 29.71 -8.90 25.77
C VAL A 543 29.11 -8.11 26.93
N LEU A 544 28.37 -8.80 27.80
CA LEU A 544 27.62 -8.20 28.92
C LEU A 544 28.21 -8.66 30.26
N PRO A 545 27.91 -7.97 31.38
CA PRO A 545 28.35 -8.39 32.71
C PRO A 545 27.75 -9.75 33.12
N SER A 546 26.58 -10.09 32.59
CA SER A 546 25.86 -11.36 32.78
C SER A 546 26.44 -12.52 31.96
N GLY A 547 27.29 -12.25 30.96
CA GLY A 547 27.88 -13.26 30.10
C GLY A 547 28.20 -12.74 28.69
N THR A 548 28.88 -13.57 27.92
CA THR A 548 29.17 -13.32 26.50
C THR A 548 28.49 -14.38 25.66
N GLY A 549 27.78 -13.97 24.60
CA GLY A 549 27.06 -14.89 23.74
C GLY A 549 26.53 -14.22 22.48
N THR A 550 25.97 -15.02 21.59
CA THR A 550 25.23 -14.51 20.44
C THR A 550 23.76 -14.37 20.82
N GLY A 551 23.08 -13.44 20.17
CA GLY A 551 21.63 -13.31 20.28
C GLY A 551 20.83 -14.32 19.46
N ARG A 552 21.53 -15.22 18.75
CA ARG A 552 20.99 -16.07 17.68
C ARG A 552 20.81 -17.53 18.11
N GLU A 553 21.22 -17.89 19.33
CA GLU A 553 21.16 -19.25 19.90
C GLU A 553 19.89 -19.49 20.73
#